data_AF-A0A833E0F8-F1
#
_entry.id   AF-A0A833E0F8-F1
#
_cell.length_a   1.000
_cell.length_b   1.000
_cell.length_c   1.000
_cell.angle_alpha   90.00
_cell.angle_beta   90.00
_cell.angle_gamma   90.00
#
_symmetry.space_group_name_H-M   'P 1'
#
loop_
_entity.id
_entity.type
_entity.pdbx_description
1 polymer ?
#
loop_
_entity_poly.entity_id
_entity_poly.type
_entity_poly.pdbx_seq_one_letter_code
_entity_poly.pdbx_strand_id
1 'polypeptide(L)'
;MIVAMIDGYTDEPAGLGVPPYLGIYPRYAYGAIKKARKDAQIFYLTIDDLRFTFEGEQGIKTKNKTPNVLKAGEILSKAELIVYIGGLHTPGKYLSAVPSQVDEVARFLNRFNGVKILGGPAFMGSAHQGGVRINSRELMLANQIFDYVVYGDLEAFLYDFLTDPKDADPFRFRSYHELRDYALLGAGVVKQHPDYPKFVIVEIETQRGCPKAVGIGGCIFCTEPVRYKKVEDRPIKDIVEEIGVLYKLGVGHFRVGRQSCIFSYMAKPNGRVPIPNPGAIEKLFRGIREVAPGLKTLHVDNANPAVIANYPEESIRIAKTLIEYGTPGNVVAFGLENADPKVAKKNNLNATAEETYEAVK
;
A
#
# COMPACT_ATOMS: atom_id res chain seq x y z
N MET A 1 1.42 10.54 -24.96
CA MET A 1 1.38 9.10 -24.62
C MET A 1 0.12 8.78 -23.85
N ILE A 2 -0.61 7.70 -24.16
CA ILE A 2 -1.77 7.23 -23.35
C ILE A 2 -1.32 6.08 -22.44
N VAL A 3 -1.61 6.21 -21.14
CA VAL A 3 -1.35 5.18 -20.13
C VAL A 3 -2.65 4.77 -19.45
N ALA A 4 -2.94 3.48 -19.43
CA ALA A 4 -4.04 2.90 -18.66
C ALA A 4 -3.47 2.26 -17.40
N MET A 5 -3.86 2.73 -16.22
CA MET A 5 -3.55 2.12 -14.94
C MET A 5 -4.78 1.37 -14.46
N ILE A 6 -4.65 0.07 -14.22
CA ILE A 6 -5.72 -0.82 -13.78
C ILE A 6 -5.42 -1.23 -12.35
N ASP A 7 -6.25 -0.77 -11.42
CA ASP A 7 -6.20 -1.18 -10.03
C ASP A 7 -7.05 -2.45 -9.83
N GLY A 8 -6.36 -3.56 -9.61
CA GLY A 8 -6.92 -4.85 -9.22
C GLY A 8 -7.22 -4.98 -7.73
N TYR A 9 -6.96 -3.91 -6.98
CA TYR A 9 -6.90 -3.83 -5.53
C TYR A 9 -5.74 -4.62 -4.94
N THR A 10 -5.12 -4.05 -3.91
CA THR A 10 -3.98 -4.64 -3.21
C THR A 10 -4.30 -4.84 -1.74
N ASP A 11 -3.90 -5.97 -1.17
CA ASP A 11 -3.94 -6.20 0.27
C ASP A 11 -2.65 -6.89 0.70
N GLU A 12 -1.84 -6.18 1.47
CA GLU A 12 -0.58 -6.68 2.05
C GLU A 12 -0.58 -6.40 3.56
N PRO A 13 0.19 -7.16 4.38
CA PRO A 13 0.11 -7.07 5.84
C PRO A 13 0.25 -5.66 6.43
N ALA A 14 0.90 -4.75 5.71
CA ALA A 14 1.10 -3.37 6.12
C ALA A 14 0.29 -2.35 5.31
N GLY A 15 -0.42 -2.71 4.24
CA GLY A 15 -1.04 -1.75 3.32
C GLY A 15 -2.32 -2.27 2.67
N LEU A 16 -3.32 -1.39 2.57
CA LEU A 16 -4.65 -1.73 2.04
C LEU A 16 -5.03 -0.82 0.87
N GLY A 17 -5.41 -1.40 -0.26
CA GLY A 17 -5.82 -0.69 -1.48
C GLY A 17 -7.16 -1.16 -2.01
N VAL A 18 -8.02 -1.70 -1.14
CA VAL A 18 -9.36 -2.17 -1.51
C VAL A 18 -10.38 -1.08 -1.18
N PRO A 19 -11.29 -0.69 -2.09
CA PRO A 19 -12.29 0.34 -1.84
C PRO A 19 -13.03 0.16 -0.50
N PRO A 20 -13.19 1.24 0.29
CA PRO A 20 -13.04 2.66 -0.08
C PRO A 20 -11.61 3.21 0.00
N TYR A 21 -10.60 2.34 0.16
CA TYR A 21 -9.21 2.76 0.25
C TYR A 21 -8.58 2.99 -1.13
N LEU A 22 -7.85 4.10 -1.26
CA LEU A 22 -6.90 4.31 -2.35
C LEU A 22 -5.50 3.99 -1.84
N GLY A 23 -4.97 2.85 -2.28
CA GLY A 23 -3.66 2.35 -1.87
C GLY A 23 -2.49 3.20 -2.39
N ILE A 24 -1.29 2.84 -1.97
CA ILE A 24 -0.06 3.57 -2.32
C ILE A 24 0.34 3.40 -3.79
N TYR A 25 0.18 2.18 -4.35
CA TYR A 25 0.73 1.84 -5.66
C TYR A 25 0.12 2.68 -6.79
N PRO A 26 -1.22 2.85 -6.89
CA PRO A 26 -1.76 3.69 -7.96
C PRO A 26 -1.33 5.15 -7.85
N ARG A 27 -1.15 5.66 -6.63
CA ARG A 27 -0.71 7.04 -6.41
C ARG A 27 0.75 7.21 -6.84
N TYR A 28 1.64 6.34 -6.37
CA TYR A 28 3.07 6.48 -6.66
C TYR A 28 3.39 6.16 -8.12
N ALA A 29 2.73 5.17 -8.72
CA ALA A 29 2.86 4.88 -10.15
C ALA A 29 2.38 6.06 -11.01
N TYR A 30 1.22 6.66 -10.70
CA TYR A 30 0.71 7.84 -11.39
C TYR A 30 1.73 8.99 -11.33
N GLY A 31 2.30 9.23 -10.14
CA GLY A 31 3.30 10.27 -9.93
C GLY A 31 4.61 10.04 -10.67
N ALA A 32 5.11 8.81 -10.68
CA ALA A 32 6.30 8.42 -11.43
C ALA A 32 6.13 8.62 -12.93
N ILE A 33 5.00 8.16 -13.49
CA ILE A 33 4.65 8.37 -14.90
C ILE A 33 4.58 9.87 -15.21
N LYS A 34 3.91 10.67 -14.38
CA LYS A 34 3.85 12.14 -14.57
C LYS A 34 5.19 12.82 -14.47
N LYS A 35 6.07 12.37 -13.58
CA LYS A 35 7.42 12.91 -13.41
C LYS A 35 8.28 12.62 -14.64
N ALA A 36 8.23 11.39 -15.15
CA ALA A 36 8.96 10.99 -16.35
C ALA A 36 8.40 11.65 -17.62
N ARG A 37 7.07 11.71 -17.74
CA ARG A 37 6.36 12.18 -18.95
C ARG A 37 5.21 13.10 -18.57
N LYS A 38 5.49 14.41 -18.54
CA LYS A 38 4.50 15.46 -18.21
C LYS A 38 3.29 15.45 -19.14
N ASP A 39 3.51 15.10 -20.41
CA ASP A 39 2.51 15.00 -21.48
C ASP A 39 1.68 13.70 -21.46
N ALA A 40 2.01 12.75 -20.58
CA ALA A 40 1.26 11.49 -20.49
C ALA A 40 -0.20 11.72 -20.07
N GLN A 41 -1.14 11.15 -20.81
CA GLN A 41 -2.54 11.09 -20.44
C GLN A 41 -2.77 9.78 -19.69
N ILE A 42 -2.99 9.88 -18.38
CA ILE A 42 -3.07 8.72 -17.49
C ILE A 42 -4.52 8.53 -17.07
N PHE A 43 -5.07 7.37 -17.44
CA PHE A 43 -6.42 6.94 -17.08
C PHE A 43 -6.34 5.88 -16.00
N TYR A 44 -6.97 6.15 -14.87
CA TYR A 44 -7.15 5.18 -13.80
C TYR A 44 -8.46 4.43 -14.04
N LEU A 45 -8.36 3.11 -14.05
CA LEU A 45 -9.44 2.15 -14.15
C LEU A 45 -9.34 1.19 -12.97
N THR A 46 -10.46 0.62 -12.55
CA THR A 46 -10.48 -0.50 -11.61
C THR A 46 -10.75 -1.81 -12.34
N ILE A 47 -10.51 -2.96 -11.69
CA ILE A 47 -10.99 -4.24 -12.23
C ILE A 47 -12.50 -4.21 -12.48
N ASP A 48 -13.27 -3.53 -11.63
CA ASP A 48 -14.72 -3.37 -11.76
C ASP A 48 -15.10 -2.73 -13.11
N ASP A 49 -14.29 -1.81 -13.63
CA ASP A 49 -14.50 -1.22 -14.96
C ASP A 49 -14.32 -2.25 -16.09
N LEU A 50 -13.30 -3.10 -15.98
CA LEU A 50 -13.01 -4.14 -16.97
C LEU A 50 -14.11 -5.19 -16.97
N ARG A 51 -14.51 -5.68 -15.79
CA ARG A 51 -15.62 -6.63 -15.64
C ARG A 51 -16.90 -6.06 -16.22
N PHE A 52 -17.23 -4.81 -15.90
CA PHE A 52 -18.40 -4.14 -16.47
C PHE A 52 -18.31 -4.05 -18.00
N THR A 53 -17.16 -3.66 -18.54
CA THR A 53 -16.95 -3.45 -19.97
C THR A 53 -17.03 -4.74 -20.79
N PHE A 54 -16.45 -5.84 -20.28
CA PHE A 54 -16.30 -7.08 -21.04
C PHE A 54 -17.28 -8.17 -20.65
N GLU A 55 -17.88 -8.10 -19.46
CA GLU A 55 -18.78 -9.13 -18.93
C GLU A 55 -20.14 -8.58 -18.44
N GLY A 56 -20.33 -7.26 -18.42
CA GLY A 56 -21.55 -6.62 -17.95
C GLY A 56 -21.62 -6.44 -16.43
N GLU A 57 -22.77 -5.98 -15.93
CA GLU A 57 -22.99 -5.70 -14.50
C GLU A 57 -23.05 -7.01 -13.67
N GLN A 58 -22.26 -7.09 -12.60
CA GLN A 58 -22.11 -8.26 -11.73
C GLN A 58 -22.14 -7.90 -10.22
N GLY A 59 -23.02 -6.97 -9.83
CA GLY A 59 -23.22 -6.61 -8.42
C GLY A 59 -21.94 -6.08 -7.76
N ILE A 60 -21.49 -6.72 -6.67
CA ILE A 60 -20.30 -6.27 -5.93
C ILE A 60 -19.01 -6.28 -6.77
N LYS A 61 -18.93 -7.13 -7.80
CA LYS A 61 -17.76 -7.23 -8.69
C LYS A 61 -17.60 -6.06 -9.65
N THR A 62 -18.65 -5.26 -9.83
CA THR A 62 -18.71 -4.11 -10.72
C THR A 62 -19.21 -2.87 -9.97
N LYS A 63 -19.08 -2.85 -8.64
CA LYS A 63 -19.62 -1.76 -7.82
C LYS A 63 -18.77 -0.50 -7.95
N ASN A 64 -17.44 -0.63 -7.92
CA ASN A 64 -16.50 0.47 -7.79
C ASN A 64 -16.00 0.92 -9.16
N LYS A 65 -16.94 1.37 -9.99
CA LYS A 65 -16.65 1.86 -11.34
C LYS A 65 -16.07 3.27 -11.29
N THR A 66 -15.01 3.52 -12.06
CA THR A 66 -14.40 4.85 -12.16
C THR A 66 -15.21 5.77 -13.10
N PRO A 67 -14.96 7.09 -13.08
CA PRO A 67 -15.53 8.01 -14.07
C PRO A 67 -15.20 7.65 -15.53
N ASN A 68 -14.20 6.80 -15.77
CA ASN A 68 -13.74 6.39 -17.09
C ASN A 68 -14.42 5.12 -17.62
N VAL A 69 -15.31 4.47 -16.84
CA VAL A 69 -15.84 3.14 -17.14
C VAL A 69 -16.42 2.99 -18.55
N LEU A 70 -17.19 3.97 -19.03
CA LEU A 70 -17.85 3.91 -20.34
C LEU A 70 -16.86 3.99 -21.52
N LYS A 71 -15.63 4.42 -21.26
CA LYS A 71 -14.55 4.54 -22.24
C LYS A 71 -13.44 3.52 -22.01
N ALA A 72 -13.57 2.62 -21.04
CA ALA A 72 -12.49 1.71 -20.64
C ALA A 72 -11.96 0.89 -21.83
N GLY A 73 -12.84 0.33 -22.66
CA GLY A 73 -12.43 -0.40 -23.88
C GLY A 73 -11.67 0.45 -24.89
N GLU A 74 -12.09 1.71 -25.11
CA GLU A 74 -11.41 2.66 -26.00
C GLU A 74 -10.04 3.07 -25.43
N ILE A 75 -9.98 3.38 -24.14
CA ILE A 75 -8.76 3.73 -23.42
C ILE A 75 -7.74 2.60 -23.55
N LEU A 76 -8.15 1.36 -23.26
CA LEU A 76 -7.27 0.18 -23.35
C LEU A 76 -6.81 -0.08 -24.79
N SER A 77 -7.66 0.14 -25.78
CA SER A 77 -7.30 -0.04 -27.19
C SER A 77 -6.28 0.98 -27.69
N LYS A 78 -6.28 2.20 -27.13
CA LYS A 78 -5.38 3.29 -27.50
C LYS A 78 -4.16 3.42 -26.58
N ALA A 79 -4.14 2.69 -25.46
CA ALA A 79 -3.05 2.77 -24.50
C ALA A 79 -1.76 2.21 -25.08
N GLU A 80 -0.70 3.01 -25.04
CA GLU A 80 0.66 2.59 -25.38
C GLU A 80 1.28 1.81 -24.21
N LEU A 81 0.86 2.12 -22.99
CA LEU A 81 1.26 1.43 -21.77
C LEU A 81 0.03 1.08 -20.92
N ILE A 82 -0.03 -0.17 -20.49
CA ILE A 82 -1.06 -0.72 -19.60
C ILE A 82 -0.34 -1.21 -18.34
N VAL A 83 -0.58 -0.53 -17.22
CA VAL A 83 -0.04 -0.90 -15.91
C VAL A 83 -1.14 -1.58 -15.12
N TYR A 84 -0.96 -2.85 -14.80
CA TYR A 84 -1.82 -3.56 -13.88
C TYR A 84 -1.19 -3.62 -12.49
N ILE A 85 -1.96 -3.21 -11.50
CA ILE A 85 -1.57 -3.16 -10.10
C ILE A 85 -2.42 -4.17 -9.36
N GLY A 86 -1.81 -5.22 -8.81
CA GLY A 86 -2.56 -6.23 -8.10
C GLY A 86 -1.70 -7.02 -7.13
N GLY A 87 -2.38 -7.76 -6.24
CA GLY A 87 -1.75 -8.71 -5.34
C GLY A 87 -2.45 -8.78 -3.99
N LEU A 88 -2.73 -10.01 -3.56
CA LEU A 88 -3.30 -10.31 -2.25
C LEU A 88 -2.32 -11.18 -1.50
N HIS A 89 -1.87 -10.72 -0.33
CA HIS A 89 -1.03 -11.50 0.58
C HIS A 89 -1.82 -12.04 1.78
N THR A 90 -3.00 -11.49 2.00
CA THR A 90 -3.89 -11.78 3.11
C THR A 90 -5.20 -12.33 2.55
N PRO A 91 -5.70 -13.48 3.04
CA PRO A 91 -7.02 -13.94 2.67
C PRO A 91 -8.06 -13.01 3.31
N GLY A 92 -8.82 -12.28 2.50
CA GLY A 92 -9.79 -11.29 2.95
C GLY A 92 -11.19 -11.49 2.37
N LYS A 93 -12.21 -11.11 3.14
CA LYS A 93 -13.56 -10.85 2.63
C LYS A 93 -13.83 -9.36 2.72
N TYR A 94 -14.04 -8.73 1.58
CA TYR A 94 -14.23 -7.28 1.49
C TYR A 94 -15.70 -6.95 1.29
N LEU A 95 -16.15 -5.88 1.96
CA LEU A 95 -17.58 -5.50 1.99
C LEU A 95 -18.09 -4.93 0.66
N SER A 96 -17.21 -4.31 -0.12
CA SER A 96 -17.58 -3.50 -1.29
C SER A 96 -16.86 -3.87 -2.58
N ALA A 97 -15.92 -4.82 -2.56
CA ALA A 97 -15.08 -5.10 -3.71
C ALA A 97 -14.67 -6.57 -3.77
N VAL A 98 -14.26 -7.00 -4.95
CA VAL A 98 -13.65 -8.33 -5.16
C VAL A 98 -12.33 -8.10 -5.90
N PRO A 99 -11.18 -8.14 -5.19
CA PRO A 99 -9.88 -8.01 -5.84
C PRO A 99 -9.67 -9.02 -6.95
N SER A 100 -8.94 -8.61 -7.97
CA SER A 100 -8.71 -9.43 -9.15
C SER A 100 -7.59 -10.43 -8.96
N GLN A 101 -7.60 -11.44 -9.82
CA GLN A 101 -6.50 -12.37 -9.98
C GLN A 101 -5.76 -12.10 -11.29
N VAL A 102 -4.49 -12.46 -11.35
CA VAL A 102 -3.66 -12.22 -12.54
C VAL A 102 -4.21 -12.94 -13.76
N ASP A 103 -4.72 -14.17 -13.60
CA ASP A 103 -5.33 -14.95 -14.67
C ASP A 103 -6.63 -14.30 -15.21
N GLU A 104 -7.42 -13.69 -14.32
CA GLU A 104 -8.62 -12.95 -14.68
C GLU A 104 -8.28 -11.74 -15.55
N VAL A 105 -7.33 -10.92 -15.09
CA VAL A 105 -6.95 -9.70 -15.81
C VAL A 105 -6.29 -10.03 -17.14
N ALA A 106 -5.48 -11.10 -17.19
CA ALA A 106 -4.91 -11.62 -18.42
C ALA A 106 -5.98 -11.86 -19.50
N ARG A 107 -7.12 -12.47 -19.17
CA ARG A 107 -8.22 -12.71 -20.13
C ARG A 107 -8.78 -11.43 -20.75
N PHE A 108 -8.77 -10.33 -20.01
CA PHE A 108 -9.18 -9.03 -20.54
C PHE A 108 -8.08 -8.38 -21.39
N LEU A 109 -6.82 -8.45 -20.94
CA LEU A 109 -5.73 -7.68 -21.53
C LEU A 109 -5.07 -8.29 -22.77
N ASN A 110 -5.21 -9.60 -23.00
CA ASN A 110 -4.57 -10.30 -24.13
C ASN A 110 -4.86 -9.71 -25.50
N ARG A 111 -6.00 -9.03 -25.66
CA ARG A 111 -6.45 -8.45 -26.94
C ARG A 111 -5.87 -7.06 -27.25
N PHE A 112 -5.14 -6.46 -26.31
CA PHE A 112 -4.61 -5.11 -26.45
C PHE A 112 -3.10 -5.13 -26.70
N ASN A 113 -2.61 -4.20 -27.53
CA ASN A 113 -1.24 -4.20 -28.03
C ASN A 113 -0.25 -3.37 -27.18
N GLY A 114 -0.74 -2.52 -26.28
CA GLY A 114 0.13 -1.71 -25.42
C GLY A 114 1.08 -2.57 -24.60
N VAL A 115 2.24 -2.00 -24.23
CA VAL A 115 3.19 -2.64 -23.31
C VAL A 115 2.48 -2.89 -21.99
N LYS A 116 2.58 -4.10 -21.45
CA LYS A 116 1.89 -4.52 -20.23
C LYS A 116 2.89 -4.69 -19.11
N ILE A 117 2.73 -3.88 -18.07
CA ILE A 117 3.54 -3.95 -16.86
C ILE A 117 2.66 -4.41 -15.71
N LEU A 118 3.12 -5.43 -15.01
CA LEU A 118 2.51 -5.92 -13.78
C LEU A 118 3.33 -5.48 -12.57
N GLY A 119 2.67 -4.87 -11.59
CA GLY A 119 3.26 -4.53 -10.31
C GLY A 119 2.27 -4.65 -9.16
N GLY A 120 2.69 -4.16 -7.99
CA GLY A 120 1.98 -4.40 -6.73
C GLY A 120 2.55 -5.60 -5.98
N PRO A 121 1.93 -6.01 -4.87
CA PRO A 121 2.49 -7.05 -4.02
C PRO A 121 2.44 -8.46 -4.65
N ALA A 122 1.68 -8.69 -5.74
CA ALA A 122 1.34 -10.03 -6.28
C ALA A 122 2.50 -11.03 -6.42
N PHE A 123 3.73 -10.58 -6.68
CA PHE A 123 4.84 -11.46 -7.04
C PHE A 123 5.90 -11.68 -5.94
N MET A 124 5.64 -11.22 -4.71
CA MET A 124 6.69 -11.08 -3.68
C MET A 124 6.58 -11.98 -2.44
N GLY A 125 5.84 -13.09 -2.49
CA GLY A 125 5.98 -14.15 -1.47
C GLY A 125 4.72 -14.70 -0.82
N SER A 126 3.55 -14.52 -1.42
CA SER A 126 2.36 -15.25 -0.99
C SER A 126 1.42 -15.46 -2.17
N ALA A 127 1.11 -16.73 -2.47
CA ALA A 127 -0.16 -17.08 -3.11
C ALA A 127 -1.31 -16.65 -2.18
N HIS A 128 -2.56 -16.93 -2.54
CA HIS A 128 -3.82 -16.58 -1.83
C HIS A 128 -3.88 -16.73 -0.28
N GLN A 129 -2.84 -17.25 0.36
CA GLN A 129 -2.65 -17.40 1.80
C GLN A 129 -1.19 -17.05 2.19
N GLY A 130 -1.01 -16.30 3.28
CA GLY A 130 0.31 -15.99 3.83
C GLY A 130 1.16 -17.25 4.07
N GLY A 131 2.44 -17.20 3.72
CA GLY A 131 3.38 -18.32 3.85
C GLY A 131 3.42 -19.32 2.67
N VAL A 132 2.60 -19.14 1.62
CA VAL A 132 2.59 -20.03 0.44
C VAL A 132 3.38 -19.39 -0.71
N ARG A 133 4.41 -20.05 -1.25
CA ARG A 133 5.11 -19.52 -2.43
C ARG A 133 4.20 -19.50 -3.66
N ILE A 134 4.37 -18.51 -4.52
CA ILE A 134 3.67 -18.41 -5.81
C ILE A 134 3.92 -19.70 -6.60
N ASN A 135 2.86 -20.24 -7.19
CA ASN A 135 2.98 -21.46 -7.98
C ASN A 135 3.62 -21.13 -9.34
N SER A 136 4.34 -22.10 -9.91
CA SER A 136 5.02 -21.93 -11.21
C SER A 136 4.07 -21.57 -12.35
N ARG A 137 2.79 -21.95 -12.24
CA ARG A 137 1.76 -21.70 -13.25
C ARG A 137 1.31 -20.24 -13.31
N GLU A 138 1.09 -19.60 -12.16
CA GLU A 138 0.76 -18.18 -12.05
C GLU A 138 1.90 -17.32 -12.59
N LEU A 139 3.14 -17.69 -12.26
CA LEU A 139 4.31 -16.98 -12.77
C LEU A 139 4.46 -17.15 -14.29
N MET A 140 4.23 -18.36 -14.81
CA MET A 140 4.21 -18.60 -16.25
C MET A 140 3.11 -17.80 -16.95
N LEU A 141 1.89 -17.77 -16.40
CA LEU A 141 0.78 -16.98 -16.95
C LEU A 141 1.09 -15.48 -16.95
N ALA A 142 1.66 -14.97 -15.85
CA ALA A 142 2.08 -13.58 -15.77
C ALA A 142 3.11 -13.24 -16.86
N ASN A 143 4.15 -14.06 -17.00
CA ASN A 143 5.21 -13.85 -18.00
C ASN A 143 4.75 -14.07 -19.45
N GLN A 144 3.62 -14.74 -19.69
CA GLN A 144 3.05 -14.87 -21.03
C GLN A 144 2.31 -13.61 -21.49
N ILE A 145 1.77 -12.84 -20.55
CA ILE A 145 0.88 -11.71 -20.86
C ILE A 145 1.56 -10.37 -20.61
N PHE A 146 2.32 -10.25 -19.53
CA PHE A 146 2.99 -9.03 -19.16
C PHE A 146 4.40 -9.02 -19.74
N ASP A 147 4.73 -7.94 -20.45
CA ASP A 147 6.08 -7.71 -20.97
C ASP A 147 7.08 -7.52 -19.82
N TYR A 148 6.62 -6.97 -18.69
CA TYR A 148 7.42 -6.81 -17.48
C TYR A 148 6.62 -7.18 -16.22
N VAL A 149 7.25 -7.96 -15.33
CA VAL A 149 6.77 -8.24 -13.98
C VAL A 149 7.73 -7.57 -12.99
N VAL A 150 7.24 -6.57 -12.25
CA VAL A 150 8.05 -5.78 -11.34
C VAL A 150 8.05 -6.41 -9.95
N TYR A 151 9.24 -6.79 -9.49
CA TYR A 151 9.52 -7.29 -8.15
C TYR A 151 10.05 -6.19 -7.21
N GLY A 152 10.51 -5.06 -7.74
CA GLY A 152 10.94 -3.92 -6.94
C GLY A 152 9.78 -3.00 -6.59
N ASP A 153 10.05 -1.71 -6.57
CA ASP A 153 9.02 -0.69 -6.50
C ASP A 153 8.55 -0.30 -7.90
N LEU A 154 7.25 -0.48 -8.13
CA LEU A 154 6.60 -0.18 -9.41
C LEU A 154 6.88 1.26 -9.89
N GLU A 155 6.84 2.22 -8.97
CA GLU A 155 7.10 3.62 -9.26
C GLU A 155 8.55 3.90 -9.72
N ALA A 156 9.54 3.16 -9.19
CA ALA A 156 10.93 3.26 -9.65
C ALA A 156 11.06 2.71 -11.07
N PHE A 157 10.53 1.49 -11.28
CA PHE A 157 10.56 0.84 -12.59
C PHE A 157 9.88 1.69 -13.67
N LEU A 158 8.69 2.22 -13.38
CA LEU A 158 7.94 3.05 -14.34
C LEU A 158 8.67 4.35 -14.68
N TYR A 159 9.31 4.99 -13.71
CA TYR A 159 10.09 6.20 -13.95
C TYR A 159 11.27 5.90 -14.89
N ASP A 160 12.06 4.87 -14.58
CA ASP A 160 13.21 4.47 -15.39
C ASP A 160 12.76 4.04 -16.79
N PHE A 161 11.75 3.16 -16.87
CA PHE A 161 11.21 2.67 -18.15
C PHE A 161 10.74 3.79 -19.09
N LEU A 162 10.15 4.86 -18.54
CA LEU A 162 9.66 5.98 -19.33
C LEU A 162 10.71 7.07 -19.62
N THR A 163 11.86 7.03 -18.95
CA THR A 163 12.98 7.96 -19.15
C THR A 163 14.07 7.34 -20.02
N ASP A 164 14.56 6.16 -19.66
CA ASP A 164 15.40 5.29 -20.47
C ASP A 164 15.06 3.81 -20.19
N PRO A 165 14.35 3.10 -21.10
CA PRO A 165 14.01 1.69 -20.94
C PRO A 165 15.18 0.76 -20.61
N LYS A 166 16.43 1.14 -20.92
CA LYS A 166 17.61 0.32 -20.63
C LYS A 166 17.96 0.28 -19.14
N ASP A 167 17.58 1.31 -18.40
CA ASP A 167 17.84 1.44 -16.97
C ASP A 167 16.74 0.81 -16.11
N ALA A 168 15.65 0.37 -16.74
CA ALA A 168 14.48 -0.21 -16.06
C ALA A 168 14.79 -1.60 -15.50
N ASP A 169 15.21 -1.66 -14.23
CA ASP A 169 15.43 -2.91 -13.50
C ASP A 169 14.16 -3.33 -12.73
N PRO A 170 13.54 -4.48 -13.06
CA PRO A 170 12.36 -4.99 -12.36
C PRO A 170 12.59 -5.28 -10.88
N PHE A 171 13.82 -5.32 -10.37
CA PHE A 171 14.15 -5.58 -8.96
C PHE A 171 14.52 -4.31 -8.17
N ARG A 172 14.49 -3.14 -8.80
CA ARG A 172 14.94 -1.88 -8.19
C ARG A 172 13.96 -1.38 -7.13
N PHE A 173 14.50 -0.97 -5.99
CA PHE A 173 13.77 -0.26 -4.94
C PHE A 173 14.11 1.24 -4.98
N ARG A 174 13.09 2.06 -4.73
CA ARG A 174 13.23 3.52 -4.71
C ARG A 174 13.60 4.05 -3.32
N SER A 175 14.31 5.16 -3.29
CA SER A 175 14.55 5.94 -2.07
C SER A 175 13.33 6.79 -1.69
N TYR A 176 13.24 7.20 -0.41
CA TYR A 176 12.22 8.18 0.00
C TYR A 176 12.39 9.56 -0.65
N HIS A 177 13.61 9.92 -1.05
CA HIS A 177 13.86 11.13 -1.81
C HIS A 177 13.17 11.10 -3.17
N GLU A 178 13.25 9.98 -3.89
CA GLU A 178 12.52 9.78 -5.14
C GLU A 178 11.01 9.75 -4.90
N LEU A 179 10.57 9.04 -3.85
CA LEU A 179 9.15 8.94 -3.51
C LEU A 179 8.50 10.30 -3.35
N ARG A 180 9.19 11.28 -2.75
CA ARG A 180 8.62 12.60 -2.47
C ARG A 180 7.91 13.17 -3.70
N ASP A 181 8.58 13.21 -4.84
CA ASP A 181 7.99 13.76 -6.06
C ASP A 181 6.84 12.88 -6.60
N TYR A 182 7.00 11.55 -6.53
CA TYR A 182 5.96 10.61 -6.97
C TYR A 182 4.70 10.74 -6.12
N ALA A 183 4.83 10.89 -4.80
CA ALA A 183 3.71 11.04 -3.89
C ALA A 183 2.93 12.34 -4.14
N LEU A 184 3.64 13.46 -4.33
CA LEU A 184 3.02 14.77 -4.57
C LEU A 184 2.29 14.84 -5.92
N LEU A 185 2.93 14.38 -7.00
CA LEU A 185 2.31 14.32 -8.33
C LEU A 185 1.20 13.25 -8.37
N GLY A 186 1.41 12.15 -7.67
CA GLY A 186 0.52 11.00 -7.55
C GLY A 186 -0.81 11.29 -6.91
N ALA A 187 -0.86 12.31 -6.03
CA ALA A 187 -2.09 12.76 -5.38
C ALA A 187 -3.22 13.06 -6.38
N GLY A 188 -2.89 13.48 -7.60
CA GLY A 188 -3.86 13.78 -8.66
C GLY A 188 -4.76 12.62 -9.08
N VAL A 189 -4.30 11.36 -8.93
CA VAL A 189 -5.08 10.18 -9.32
C VAL A 189 -6.39 10.05 -8.54
N VAL A 190 -6.45 10.63 -7.33
CA VAL A 190 -7.62 10.55 -6.46
C VAL A 190 -8.90 11.04 -7.12
N LYS A 191 -8.80 11.99 -8.06
CA LYS A 191 -9.95 12.53 -8.80
C LYS A 191 -10.63 11.51 -9.72
N GLN A 192 -9.94 10.40 -10.01
CA GLN A 192 -10.46 9.31 -10.85
C GLN A 192 -10.94 8.12 -9.99
N HIS A 193 -10.84 8.18 -8.66
CA HIS A 193 -11.31 7.13 -7.78
C HIS A 193 -12.85 7.08 -7.75
N PRO A 194 -13.50 5.89 -7.72
CA PRO A 194 -14.96 5.74 -7.75
C PRO A 194 -15.71 6.59 -6.73
N ASP A 195 -15.23 6.62 -5.48
CA ASP A 195 -15.88 7.34 -4.37
C ASP A 195 -15.42 8.80 -4.20
N TYR A 196 -14.62 9.35 -5.12
CA TYR A 196 -14.16 10.73 -5.03
C TYR A 196 -15.30 11.75 -5.31
N PRO A 197 -15.36 12.89 -4.59
CA PRO A 197 -14.58 13.26 -3.39
C PRO A 197 -15.23 12.79 -2.08
N LYS A 198 -16.31 12.02 -2.15
CA LYS A 198 -17.20 11.77 -1.01
C LYS A 198 -16.55 10.93 0.09
N PHE A 199 -15.96 9.79 -0.26
CA PHE A 199 -15.48 8.82 0.73
C PHE A 199 -14.30 7.98 0.23
N VAL A 200 -13.18 8.66 -0.06
CA VAL A 200 -11.90 8.00 -0.39
C VAL A 200 -11.00 8.06 0.83
N ILE A 201 -10.61 6.91 1.37
CA ILE A 201 -9.63 6.82 2.45
C ILE A 201 -8.26 6.62 1.81
N VAL A 202 -7.37 7.60 1.94
CA VAL A 202 -6.04 7.50 1.33
C VAL A 202 -5.06 6.88 2.33
N GLU A 203 -4.44 5.77 1.93
CA GLU A 203 -3.32 5.18 2.66
C GLU A 203 -2.08 6.05 2.53
N ILE A 204 -1.43 6.33 3.64
CA ILE A 204 -0.22 7.16 3.70
C ILE A 204 0.94 6.32 4.23
N GLU A 205 1.94 6.10 3.37
CA GLU A 205 3.15 5.36 3.75
C GLU A 205 4.04 6.19 4.67
N THR A 206 4.47 5.56 5.75
CA THR A 206 5.31 6.17 6.78
C THR A 206 6.65 5.46 6.95
N GLN A 207 6.71 4.14 6.79
CA GLN A 207 7.94 3.38 7.01
C GLN A 207 7.94 2.08 6.20
N ARG A 208 9.09 1.68 5.69
CA ARG A 208 9.29 0.36 5.08
C ARG A 208 10.18 -0.51 5.94
N GLY A 209 9.94 -1.82 5.89
CA GLY A 209 10.65 -2.79 6.71
C GLY A 209 10.10 -2.90 8.13
N CYS A 210 10.63 -3.89 8.85
CA CYS A 210 10.17 -4.27 10.18
C CYS A 210 11.31 -4.17 11.21
N PRO A 211 11.22 -3.29 12.22
CA PRO A 211 12.24 -3.14 13.25
C PRO A 211 12.55 -4.43 14.02
N LYS A 212 11.51 -5.23 14.33
CA LYS A 212 11.67 -6.56 14.94
C LYS A 212 12.52 -7.47 14.05
N ALA A 213 12.32 -7.40 12.74
CA ALA A 213 13.01 -8.26 11.79
C ALA A 213 14.50 -7.93 11.67
N VAL A 214 14.87 -6.64 11.78
CA VAL A 214 16.28 -6.22 11.81
C VAL A 214 17.00 -6.76 13.04
N GLY A 215 16.31 -6.86 14.17
CA GLY A 215 16.90 -7.35 15.42
C GLY A 215 17.02 -8.88 15.50
N ILE A 216 15.94 -9.61 15.21
CA ILE A 216 15.87 -11.07 15.44
C ILE A 216 15.24 -11.86 14.28
N GLY A 217 15.20 -11.29 13.08
CA GLY A 217 14.54 -11.88 11.92
C GLY A 217 13.02 -11.71 11.93
N GLY A 218 12.39 -11.82 10.77
CA GLY A 218 10.94 -11.65 10.57
C GLY A 218 10.09 -12.76 11.17
N CYS A 219 8.78 -12.50 11.31
CA CYS A 219 7.80 -13.59 11.41
C CYS A 219 7.86 -14.40 10.12
N ILE A 220 7.85 -15.73 10.21
CA ILE A 220 8.18 -16.61 9.07
C ILE A 220 7.24 -16.45 7.88
N PHE A 221 5.97 -16.13 8.14
CA PHE A 221 4.94 -15.94 7.11
C PHE A 221 4.89 -14.52 6.53
N CYS A 222 5.66 -13.57 7.09
CA CYS A 222 5.54 -12.16 6.74
C CYS A 222 6.41 -11.82 5.52
N THR A 223 5.83 -11.11 4.56
CA THR A 223 6.51 -10.66 3.33
C THR A 223 7.34 -9.39 3.52
N GLU A 224 7.04 -8.58 4.55
CA GLU A 224 7.71 -7.29 4.79
C GLU A 224 9.25 -7.44 4.91
N PRO A 225 9.81 -8.38 5.70
CA PRO A 225 11.26 -8.52 5.85
C PRO A 225 11.94 -9.17 4.64
N VAL A 226 11.17 -9.89 3.81
CA VAL A 226 11.64 -10.44 2.54
C VAL A 226 11.85 -9.32 1.53
N ARG A 227 10.91 -8.35 1.51
CA ARG A 227 10.97 -7.20 0.61
C ARG A 227 11.97 -6.14 1.07
N TYR A 228 11.95 -5.80 2.35
CA TYR A 228 12.78 -4.73 2.92
C TYR A 228 13.71 -5.28 4.00
N LYS A 229 14.99 -5.42 3.63
CA LYS A 229 16.05 -5.92 4.52
C LYS A 229 16.45 -4.92 5.61
N LYS A 230 16.08 -3.65 5.44
CA LYS A 230 16.36 -2.55 6.37
C LYS A 230 15.05 -1.84 6.70
N VAL A 231 15.04 -1.17 7.85
CA VAL A 231 13.99 -0.21 8.17
C VAL A 231 14.39 1.12 7.58
N GLU A 232 13.45 1.73 6.86
CA GLU A 232 13.59 3.07 6.33
C GLU A 232 12.37 3.88 6.76
N ASP A 233 12.62 5.01 7.42
CA ASP A 233 11.57 5.93 7.83
C ASP A 233 11.40 7.03 6.79
N ARG A 234 10.17 7.25 6.35
CA ARG A 234 9.85 8.38 5.48
C ARG A 234 9.97 9.68 6.29
N PRO A 235 10.58 10.75 5.76
CA PRO A 235 10.63 12.03 6.46
C PRO A 235 9.23 12.59 6.77
N ILE A 236 9.03 13.07 8.01
CA ILE A 236 7.77 13.67 8.46
C ILE A 236 7.30 14.77 7.51
N LYS A 237 8.22 15.64 7.09
CA LYS A 237 7.93 16.75 6.18
C LYS A 237 7.27 16.27 4.88
N ASP A 238 7.79 15.19 4.31
CA ASP A 238 7.30 14.66 3.02
C ASP A 238 5.93 14.01 3.15
N ILE A 239 5.64 13.41 4.32
CA ILE A 239 4.31 12.86 4.63
C ILE A 239 3.29 13.99 4.79
N VAL A 240 3.64 15.02 5.57
CA VAL A 240 2.78 16.19 5.82
C VAL A 240 2.53 16.96 4.52
N GLU A 241 3.54 17.12 3.68
CA GLU A 241 3.41 17.77 2.37
C GLU A 241 2.44 17.01 1.45
N GLU A 242 2.56 15.68 1.37
CA GLU A 242 1.63 14.83 0.61
C GLU A 242 0.19 14.94 1.09
N ILE A 243 -0.04 14.85 2.40
CA ILE A 243 -1.38 14.99 2.98
C ILE A 243 -1.93 16.40 2.68
N GLY A 244 -1.10 17.43 2.77
CA GLY A 244 -1.50 18.79 2.42
C GLY A 244 -1.93 18.93 0.96
N VAL A 245 -1.24 18.27 0.02
CA VAL A 245 -1.65 18.24 -1.40
C VAL A 245 -2.97 17.48 -1.58
N LEU A 246 -3.11 16.29 -0.98
CA LEU A 246 -4.34 15.49 -1.04
C LEU A 246 -5.54 16.24 -0.44
N TYR A 247 -5.34 16.93 0.69
CA TYR A 247 -6.37 17.74 1.34
C TYR A 247 -6.83 18.89 0.46
N LYS A 248 -5.91 19.61 -0.20
CA LYS A 248 -6.24 20.65 -1.20
C LYS A 248 -7.00 20.09 -2.41
N LEU A 249 -6.82 18.81 -2.74
CA LEU A 249 -7.59 18.11 -3.76
C LEU A 249 -8.96 17.61 -3.25
N GLY A 250 -9.33 17.88 -2.00
CA GLY A 250 -10.63 17.55 -1.42
C GLY A 250 -10.69 16.22 -0.67
N VAL A 251 -9.55 15.56 -0.44
CA VAL A 251 -9.50 14.33 0.37
C VAL A 251 -9.70 14.67 1.85
N GLY A 252 -10.69 14.05 2.48
CA GLY A 252 -10.99 14.22 3.90
C GLY A 252 -10.61 13.05 4.79
N HIS A 253 -10.23 11.90 4.23
CA HIS A 253 -10.04 10.67 4.99
C HIS A 253 -8.65 10.08 4.73
N PHE A 254 -7.91 9.83 5.80
CA PHE A 254 -6.54 9.34 5.76
C PHE A 254 -6.35 8.18 6.74
N ARG A 255 -5.61 7.17 6.29
CA ARG A 255 -5.06 6.12 7.16
C ARG A 255 -3.54 6.18 7.08
N VAL A 256 -2.92 6.49 8.21
CA VAL A 256 -1.47 6.54 8.37
C VAL A 256 -1.00 5.11 8.58
N GLY A 257 -0.52 4.50 7.50
CA GLY A 257 -0.29 3.07 7.38
C GLY A 257 1.00 2.78 6.61
N ARG A 258 1.02 1.65 5.91
CA ARG A 258 2.19 1.09 5.23
C ARG A 258 3.43 1.18 6.11
N GLN A 259 3.37 0.43 7.20
CA GLN A 259 4.44 0.16 8.15
C GLN A 259 4.07 -1.03 9.04
N SER A 260 5.07 -1.68 9.66
CA SER A 260 4.82 -2.83 10.53
C SER A 260 4.21 -2.48 11.88
N CYS A 261 4.41 -1.25 12.37
CA CYS A 261 3.96 -0.79 13.69
C CYS A 261 4.05 0.74 13.79
N ILE A 262 2.94 1.44 14.01
CA ILE A 262 2.94 2.91 14.19
C ILE A 262 3.75 3.35 15.41
N PHE A 263 3.76 2.56 16.49
CA PHE A 263 4.56 2.86 17.69
C PHE A 263 6.07 2.73 17.43
N SER A 264 6.46 2.18 16.28
CA SER A 264 7.86 2.00 15.89
C SER A 264 8.34 2.97 14.82
N TYR A 265 7.51 3.90 14.34
CA TYR A 265 7.95 4.91 13.38
C TYR A 265 9.08 5.77 13.97
N MET A 266 10.21 5.84 13.27
CA MET A 266 11.44 6.50 13.72
C MET A 266 11.96 6.03 15.09
N ALA A 267 11.65 4.79 15.47
CA ALA A 267 12.13 4.16 16.69
C ALA A 267 13.61 3.76 16.58
N LYS A 268 14.32 3.74 17.71
CA LYS A 268 15.72 3.30 17.73
C LYS A 268 15.80 1.78 17.76
N PRO A 269 16.63 1.13 16.94
CA PRO A 269 16.82 -0.32 16.99
C PRO A 269 17.28 -0.78 18.38
N ASN A 270 16.65 -1.84 18.92
CA ASN A 270 17.04 -2.46 20.18
C ASN A 270 16.64 -3.95 20.23
N GLY A 271 17.38 -4.80 19.53
CA GLY A 271 17.09 -6.24 19.47
C GLY A 271 15.66 -6.49 18.97
N ARG A 272 14.89 -7.34 19.68
CA ARG A 272 13.51 -7.68 19.30
C ARG A 272 12.55 -6.50 19.36
N VAL A 273 12.73 -5.59 20.32
CA VAL A 273 11.75 -4.54 20.63
C VAL A 273 12.42 -3.17 20.47
N PRO A 274 12.10 -2.40 19.42
CA PRO A 274 12.70 -1.09 19.22
C PRO A 274 12.24 -0.09 20.29
N ILE A 275 13.10 0.87 20.64
CA ILE A 275 12.78 1.94 21.59
C ILE A 275 11.93 2.99 20.87
N PRO A 276 10.66 3.21 21.27
CA PRO A 276 9.76 4.14 20.58
C PRO A 276 10.26 5.57 20.54
N ASN A 277 9.75 6.34 19.59
CA ASN A 277 10.04 7.77 19.47
C ASN A 277 8.74 8.60 19.51
N PRO A 278 8.20 8.89 20.72
CA PRO A 278 6.94 9.61 20.82
C PRO A 278 6.99 11.00 20.21
N GLY A 279 8.15 11.66 20.23
CA GLY A 279 8.33 12.98 19.64
C GLY A 279 8.21 12.98 18.11
N ALA A 280 8.53 11.87 17.43
CA ALA A 280 8.30 11.75 15.98
C ALA A 280 6.81 11.64 15.66
N ILE A 281 6.07 10.83 16.43
CA ILE A 281 4.61 10.68 16.26
C ILE A 281 3.90 12.01 16.52
N GLU A 282 4.25 12.71 17.61
CA GLU A 282 3.66 14.02 17.93
C GLU A 282 3.89 15.04 16.82
N LYS A 283 5.13 15.16 16.33
CA LYS A 283 5.46 16.05 15.20
C LYS A 283 4.70 15.68 13.94
N LEU A 284 4.57 14.39 13.63
CA LEU A 284 3.85 13.92 12.45
C LEU A 284 2.36 14.28 12.54
N PHE A 285 1.69 13.88 13.62
CA PHE A 285 0.25 14.04 13.76
C PHE A 285 -0.18 15.50 13.94
N ARG A 286 0.62 16.30 14.67
CA ARG A 286 0.41 17.75 14.74
C ARG A 286 0.58 18.39 13.36
N GLY A 287 1.64 18.05 12.62
CA GLY A 287 1.86 18.57 11.27
C GLY A 287 0.73 18.22 10.29
N ILE A 288 0.18 17.00 10.39
CA ILE A 288 -1.01 16.60 9.63
C ILE A 288 -2.21 17.51 9.93
N ARG A 289 -2.46 17.81 11.21
CA ARG A 289 -3.57 18.70 11.60
C ARG A 289 -3.35 20.15 11.17
N GLU A 290 -2.12 20.63 11.09
CA GLU A 290 -1.81 21.97 10.60
C GLU A 290 -2.16 22.12 9.11
N VAL A 291 -1.85 21.12 8.27
CA VAL A 291 -2.10 21.20 6.81
C VAL A 291 -3.51 20.74 6.40
N ALA A 292 -4.17 19.94 7.25
CA ALA A 292 -5.50 19.38 7.02
C ALA A 292 -6.41 19.53 8.27
N PRO A 293 -6.70 20.76 8.71
CA PRO A 293 -7.41 21.01 9.96
C PRO A 293 -8.84 20.44 9.96
N GLY A 294 -9.50 20.44 8.81
CA GLY A 294 -10.86 19.91 8.63
C GLY A 294 -10.92 18.48 8.09
N LEU A 295 -9.86 17.68 8.25
CA LEU A 295 -9.93 16.25 7.91
C LEU A 295 -11.04 15.57 8.74
N LYS A 296 -11.68 14.57 8.14
CA LYS A 296 -12.82 13.84 8.70
C LYS A 296 -12.41 12.51 9.34
N THR A 297 -11.37 11.88 8.81
CA THR A 297 -10.82 10.63 9.35
C THR A 297 -9.30 10.69 9.32
N LEU A 298 -8.68 10.43 10.47
CA LEU A 298 -7.24 10.22 10.62
C LEU A 298 -7.05 9.02 11.55
N HIS A 299 -6.84 7.87 10.94
CA HIS A 299 -6.64 6.60 11.63
C HIS A 299 -5.25 6.05 11.39
N VAL A 300 -4.86 5.06 12.17
CA VAL A 300 -3.62 4.29 12.01
C VAL A 300 -3.95 2.83 11.73
N ASP A 301 -2.92 2.01 11.53
CA ASP A 301 -3.07 0.59 11.23
C ASP A 301 -2.70 -0.32 12.41
N ASN A 302 -1.43 -0.73 12.46
CA ASN A 302 -0.97 -1.80 13.35
C ASN A 302 -0.12 -1.25 14.49
N ALA A 303 -0.20 -1.91 15.64
CA ALA A 303 0.73 -1.71 16.75
C ALA A 303 1.32 -3.06 17.17
N ASN A 304 2.61 -3.07 17.48
CA ASN A 304 3.29 -4.24 18.03
C ASN A 304 3.09 -4.24 19.55
N PRO A 305 2.33 -5.20 20.12
CA PRO A 305 2.09 -5.23 21.55
C PRO A 305 3.37 -5.35 22.38
N ALA A 306 4.42 -6.01 21.86
CA ALA A 306 5.71 -6.07 22.55
C ALA A 306 6.33 -4.68 22.78
N VAL A 307 6.09 -3.72 21.87
CA VAL A 307 6.58 -2.35 22.04
C VAL A 307 5.87 -1.66 23.21
N ILE A 308 4.55 -1.84 23.30
CA ILE A 308 3.74 -1.22 24.36
C ILE A 308 4.09 -1.81 25.73
N ALA A 309 4.19 -3.13 25.82
CA ALA A 309 4.50 -3.83 27.08
C ALA A 309 5.90 -3.52 27.63
N ASN A 310 6.90 -3.32 26.76
CA ASN A 310 8.28 -3.08 27.18
C ASN A 310 8.62 -1.58 27.32
N TYR A 311 7.81 -0.68 26.74
CA TYR A 311 8.01 0.77 26.80
C TYR A 311 6.68 1.50 27.12
N PRO A 312 6.09 1.25 28.30
CA PRO A 312 4.76 1.75 28.64
C PRO A 312 4.71 3.29 28.71
N GLU A 313 5.75 3.95 29.24
CA GLU A 313 5.77 5.41 29.37
C GLU A 313 5.78 6.10 28.00
N GLU A 314 6.65 5.67 27.09
CA GLU A 314 6.70 6.16 25.72
C GLU A 314 5.42 5.83 24.95
N SER A 315 4.89 4.62 25.14
CA SER A 315 3.68 4.17 24.46
C SER A 315 2.44 4.93 24.92
N ILE A 316 2.32 5.28 26.21
CA ILE A 316 1.25 6.16 26.70
C ILE A 316 1.31 7.53 26.03
N ARG A 317 2.51 8.10 25.83
CA ARG A 317 2.66 9.37 25.11
C ARG A 317 2.24 9.27 23.65
N ILE A 318 2.61 8.18 22.98
CA ILE A 318 2.19 7.91 21.60
C ILE A 318 0.66 7.77 21.56
N ALA A 319 0.07 6.97 22.44
CA ALA A 319 -1.39 6.78 22.49
C ALA A 319 -2.13 8.10 22.73
N LYS A 320 -1.66 8.94 23.68
CA LYS A 320 -2.22 10.29 23.92
C LYS A 320 -2.16 11.16 22.67
N THR A 321 -1.05 11.12 21.93
CA THR A 321 -0.91 11.82 20.65
C THR A 321 -1.93 11.35 19.63
N LEU A 322 -2.10 10.02 19.49
CA LEU A 322 -3.08 9.44 18.57
C LEU A 322 -4.52 9.76 18.96
N ILE A 323 -4.81 9.91 20.26
CA ILE A 323 -6.12 10.34 20.78
C ILE A 323 -6.36 11.83 20.49
N GLU A 324 -5.37 12.67 20.78
CA GLU A 324 -5.46 14.12 20.63
C GLU A 324 -5.63 14.56 19.17
N TYR A 325 -4.80 14.00 18.28
CA TYR A 325 -4.76 14.41 16.88
C TYR A 325 -5.49 13.46 15.94
N GLY A 326 -5.72 12.20 16.32
CA GLY A 326 -6.53 11.27 15.52
C GLY A 326 -8.01 11.64 15.50
N THR A 327 -8.84 10.78 14.92
CA THR A 327 -10.30 10.93 14.93
C THR A 327 -10.98 9.76 15.65
N PRO A 328 -12.20 9.93 16.18
CA PRO A 328 -12.96 8.83 16.80
C PRO A 328 -13.03 7.58 15.92
N GLY A 329 -13.10 6.41 16.56
CA GLY A 329 -13.09 5.12 15.89
C GLY A 329 -11.71 4.66 15.40
N ASN A 330 -10.64 5.36 15.77
CA ASN A 330 -9.27 4.92 15.52
C ASN A 330 -8.98 3.66 16.36
N VAL A 331 -8.48 2.61 15.71
CA VAL A 331 -8.15 1.34 16.34
C VAL A 331 -6.76 0.95 15.87
N VAL A 332 -5.95 0.43 16.79
CA VAL A 332 -4.70 -0.25 16.44
C VAL A 332 -4.90 -1.75 16.58
N ALA A 333 -4.59 -2.50 15.53
CA ALA A 333 -4.61 -3.95 15.59
C ALA A 333 -3.30 -4.47 16.22
N PHE A 334 -3.43 -5.39 17.19
CA PHE A 334 -2.29 -6.10 17.78
C PHE A 334 -2.07 -7.43 17.06
N GLY A 335 -0.89 -7.61 16.48
CA GLY A 335 -0.48 -8.88 15.93
C GLY A 335 0.06 -9.80 17.02
N LEU A 336 -0.81 -10.53 17.74
CA LEU A 336 -0.39 -11.63 18.63
C LEU A 336 -0.15 -12.92 17.83
N GLU A 337 -0.99 -13.16 16.83
CA GLU A 337 -1.02 -14.33 15.93
C GLU A 337 -1.29 -15.68 16.61
N ASN A 338 -0.61 -16.01 17.72
CA ASN A 338 -0.85 -17.22 18.49
C ASN A 338 -0.38 -17.12 19.95
N ALA A 339 -1.16 -17.67 20.88
CA ALA A 339 -0.83 -17.69 22.31
C ALA A 339 -0.05 -18.94 22.76
N ASP A 340 0.08 -19.99 21.93
CA ASP A 340 0.88 -21.17 22.26
C ASP A 340 2.39 -20.85 22.11
N PRO A 341 3.20 -20.94 23.19
CA PRO A 341 4.63 -20.63 23.13
C PRO A 341 5.41 -21.47 22.12
N LYS A 342 5.00 -22.71 21.85
CA LYS A 342 5.64 -23.59 20.85
C LYS A 342 5.36 -23.09 19.44
N VAL A 343 4.13 -22.66 19.16
CA VAL A 343 3.75 -22.07 17.86
C VAL A 343 4.43 -20.73 17.67
N ALA A 344 4.45 -19.91 18.72
CA ALA A 344 5.11 -18.61 18.71
C ALA A 344 6.60 -18.72 18.39
N LYS A 345 7.30 -19.65 19.05
CA LYS A 345 8.72 -19.93 18.79
C LYS A 345 8.94 -20.44 17.36
N LYS A 346 8.12 -21.40 16.89
CA LYS A 346 8.24 -21.96 15.54
C LYS A 346 8.04 -20.92 14.45
N ASN A 347 7.19 -19.92 14.65
CA ASN A 347 6.90 -18.88 13.67
C ASN A 347 7.72 -17.59 13.86
N ASN A 348 8.61 -17.56 14.86
CA ASN A 348 9.38 -16.38 15.24
C ASN A 348 8.47 -15.14 15.42
N LEU A 349 7.40 -15.28 16.20
CA LEU A 349 6.42 -14.20 16.40
C LEU A 349 7.03 -12.97 17.09
N ASN A 350 6.35 -11.84 16.93
CA ASN A 350 6.75 -10.52 17.44
C ASN A 350 6.56 -10.39 18.97
N ALA A 351 5.50 -10.96 19.53
CA ALA A 351 5.09 -10.77 20.92
C ALA A 351 4.64 -12.07 21.59
N THR A 352 4.70 -12.12 22.91
CA THR A 352 4.10 -13.21 23.71
C THR A 352 2.66 -12.90 24.10
N ALA A 353 1.96 -13.91 24.63
CA ALA A 353 0.61 -13.75 25.17
C ALA A 353 0.59 -12.77 26.37
N GLU A 354 1.60 -12.86 27.24
CA GLU A 354 1.76 -11.99 28.40
C GLU A 354 2.03 -10.55 27.97
N GLU A 355 2.95 -10.32 27.02
CA GLU A 355 3.19 -8.98 26.47
C GLU A 355 1.95 -8.39 25.82
N THR A 356 1.19 -9.20 25.10
CA THR A 356 -0.07 -8.75 24.49
C THR A 356 -1.10 -8.41 25.55
N TYR A 357 -1.20 -9.20 26.61
CA TYR A 357 -2.12 -8.94 27.71
C TYR A 357 -1.75 -7.66 28.47
N GLU A 358 -0.46 -7.44 28.75
CA GLU A 358 0.02 -6.20 29.37
C GLU A 358 -0.17 -4.99 28.47
N ALA A 359 -0.05 -5.13 27.15
CA ALA A 359 -0.31 -4.04 26.21
C ALA A 359 -1.79 -3.63 26.09
N VAL A 360 -2.72 -4.52 26.47
CA VAL A 360 -4.16 -4.25 26.49
C VAL A 360 -4.59 -3.51 27.76
N LYS A 361 -3.90 -3.73 28.87
CA LYS A 361 -4.13 -3.02 30.14
C LYS A 361 -3.66 -1.57 30.03
#